data_AF-L7LUB1-F1
#
_entry.id   AF-L7LUB1-F1
#
_cell.length_a   1.000
_cell.length_b   1.000
_cell.length_c   1.000
_cell.angle_alpha   90.00
_cell.angle_beta   90.00
_cell.angle_gamma   90.00
#
_symmetry.space_group_name_H-M   'P 1'
#
loop_
_entity.id
_entity.type
_entity.pdbx_description
1 polymer ?
#
loop_
_entity_poly.entity_id
_entity_poly.type
_entity_poly.pdbx_seq_one_letter_code
_entity_poly.pdbx_strand_id
1 'polypeptide(L)'
;MRNLDVGLLTVAVLFALHTVPRCFGMDDDIDWGGTSGNECDHSQQCYEGYECCVSSSDGNRCKPLAQIGQRCSEEGAGGGVYKGDCPCVKPHTCGDKGEGIKICEAPKG
;
A
#
# COMPACT_ATOMS: atom_id res chain seq x y z
N MET A 1 -69.96 -24.06 20.13
CA MET A 1 -70.20 -22.90 21.02
C MET A 1 -68.93 -22.66 21.81
N ARG A 2 -68.28 -21.48 21.62
CA ARG A 2 -67.24 -20.87 22.49
C ARG A 2 -65.94 -21.69 22.64
N ASN A 3 -64.73 -21.17 22.78
CA ASN A 3 -64.04 -19.88 22.71
C ASN A 3 -62.54 -20.27 22.97
N LEU A 4 -61.62 -19.31 22.85
CA LEU A 4 -60.25 -19.31 23.43
C LEU A 4 -59.21 -20.16 22.68
N ASP A 5 -57.96 -19.75 22.46
CA ASP A 5 -57.26 -18.51 22.80
C ASP A 5 -55.99 -18.44 21.93
N VAL A 6 -55.64 -17.23 21.49
CA VAL A 6 -54.34 -16.91 20.90
C VAL A 6 -53.36 -16.75 22.07
N GLY A 7 -52.43 -17.69 22.26
CA GLY A 7 -51.61 -17.71 23.47
C GLY A 7 -50.17 -18.17 23.30
N LEU A 8 -49.30 -17.19 22.97
CA LEU A 8 -47.91 -17.06 23.42
C LEU A 8 -46.92 -18.23 23.21
N LEU A 9 -46.18 -18.17 22.11
CA LEU A 9 -44.77 -18.63 22.09
C LEU A 9 -43.88 -17.41 22.42
N THR A 10 -43.65 -17.16 23.71
CA THR A 10 -42.66 -16.17 24.14
C THR A 10 -41.26 -16.73 23.99
N VAL A 11 -40.62 -16.48 22.85
CA VAL A 11 -39.17 -16.57 22.72
C VAL A 11 -38.59 -15.27 23.29
N ALA A 12 -38.18 -15.31 24.55
CA ALA A 12 -37.43 -14.24 25.18
C ALA A 12 -36.02 -14.19 24.55
N VAL A 13 -35.83 -13.33 23.55
CA VAL A 13 -34.49 -12.98 23.08
C VAL A 13 -33.93 -11.93 24.04
N LEU A 14 -33.08 -12.38 24.95
CA LEU A 14 -32.25 -11.53 25.79
C LEU A 14 -31.26 -10.79 24.88
N PHE A 15 -31.61 -9.57 24.47
CA PHE A 15 -30.64 -8.63 23.91
C PHE A 15 -29.70 -8.20 25.02
N ALA A 16 -28.54 -8.86 25.11
CA ALA A 16 -27.43 -8.31 25.85
C ALA A 16 -27.11 -6.92 25.28
N LEU A 17 -27.30 -5.89 26.08
CA LEU A 17 -26.82 -4.54 25.80
C LEU A 17 -25.29 -4.59 25.85
N HIS A 18 -24.67 -4.88 24.71
CA HIS A 18 -23.27 -4.59 24.51
C HIS A 18 -23.16 -3.07 24.48
N THR A 19 -22.83 -2.48 25.63
CA THR A 19 -22.31 -1.11 25.68
C THR A 19 -21.05 -1.10 24.86
N VAL A 20 -21.16 -0.72 23.59
CA VAL A 20 -20.01 -0.51 22.72
C VAL A 20 -19.29 0.71 23.30
N PRO A 21 -18.10 0.59 23.89
CA PRO A 21 -17.34 1.78 24.24
C PRO A 21 -17.08 2.51 22.92
N ARG A 22 -17.66 3.71 22.79
CA ARG A 22 -17.26 4.66 21.77
C ARG A 22 -15.81 5.01 22.06
N CYS A 23 -14.87 4.33 21.42
CA CYS A 23 -13.50 4.79 21.32
C CYS A 23 -13.52 6.10 20.52
N PHE A 24 -13.57 7.21 21.24
CA PHE A 24 -13.16 8.52 20.76
C PHE A 24 -11.62 8.52 20.77
N GLY A 25 -11.00 8.10 19.66
CA GLY A 25 -9.65 8.54 19.27
C GLY A 25 -9.86 9.72 18.33
N MET A 26 -9.59 10.95 18.78
CA MET A 26 -8.34 11.68 18.48
C MET A 26 -8.12 11.81 16.96
N ASP A 27 -8.14 13.06 16.48
CA ASP A 27 -7.69 13.48 15.15
C ASP A 27 -6.23 13.05 14.96
N ASP A 28 -6.06 11.81 14.51
CA ASP A 28 -4.83 11.35 13.90
C ASP A 28 -4.92 11.80 12.43
N ASP A 29 -3.97 12.60 11.97
CA ASP A 29 -3.71 12.80 10.54
C ASP A 29 -3.88 11.45 9.83
N ILE A 30 -4.97 11.32 9.06
CA ILE A 30 -5.18 10.15 8.21
C ILE A 30 -4.10 10.26 7.14
N ASP A 31 -2.95 9.65 7.42
CA ASP A 31 -1.99 9.23 6.43
C ASP A 31 -2.75 8.27 5.50
N TRP A 32 -3.28 8.82 4.41
CA TRP A 32 -3.82 8.07 3.30
C TRP A 32 -2.63 7.32 2.70
N GLY A 33 -2.31 6.18 3.33
CA GLY A 33 -1.08 5.43 3.14
C GLY A 33 -0.67 5.36 1.68
N GLY A 34 0.61 5.64 1.43
CA GLY A 34 1.36 5.66 0.17
C GLY A 34 0.58 5.63 -1.14
N THR A 35 0.92 6.51 -2.07
CA THR A 35 0.37 6.48 -3.44
C THR A 35 0.69 5.19 -4.22
N SER A 36 1.41 4.24 -3.63
CA SER A 36 1.57 2.86 -4.09
C SER A 36 0.27 2.28 -4.68
N GLY A 37 0.38 1.83 -5.93
CA GLY A 37 -0.74 1.26 -6.67
C GLY A 37 -1.66 2.30 -7.33
N ASN A 38 -1.47 3.60 -7.12
CA ASN A 38 -2.12 4.63 -7.91
C ASN A 38 -1.52 4.70 -9.31
N GLU A 39 -2.33 5.13 -10.26
CA GLU A 39 -1.87 5.41 -11.62
C GLU A 39 -0.95 6.64 -11.64
N CYS A 40 0.05 6.61 -12.50
CA CYS A 40 1.01 7.68 -12.64
C CYS A 40 1.53 7.81 -14.07
N ASP A 41 1.84 9.03 -14.49
CA ASP A 41 2.55 9.31 -15.74
C ASP A 41 4.04 9.61 -15.49
N HIS A 42 4.38 10.03 -14.26
CA HIS A 42 5.72 10.41 -13.85
C HIS A 42 5.93 10.12 -12.36
N SER A 43 7.19 9.88 -11.94
CA SER A 43 7.48 9.56 -10.52
C SER A 43 7.20 10.70 -9.56
N GLN A 44 7.13 11.95 -10.05
CA GLN A 44 6.74 13.13 -9.27
C GLN A 44 5.28 13.12 -8.81
N GLN A 45 4.43 12.28 -9.42
CA GLN A 45 3.05 12.06 -8.98
C GLN A 45 2.96 11.02 -7.86
N CYS A 46 4.04 10.26 -7.64
CA CYS A 46 4.16 9.32 -6.53
C CYS A 46 4.77 10.01 -5.31
N TYR A 47 4.78 9.31 -4.17
CA TYR A 47 5.34 9.85 -2.94
C TYR A 47 6.85 10.11 -3.08
N GLU A 48 7.22 11.40 -3.16
CA GLU A 48 8.56 11.84 -3.50
C GLU A 48 9.61 11.29 -2.53
N GLY A 49 10.67 10.68 -3.06
CA GLY A 49 11.77 10.11 -2.27
C GLY A 49 11.51 8.73 -1.69
N TYR A 50 10.30 8.19 -1.84
CA TYR A 50 9.92 6.86 -1.31
C TYR A 50 9.30 5.95 -2.36
N GLU A 51 8.76 6.52 -3.44
CA GLU A 51 8.12 5.79 -4.53
C GLU A 51 8.61 6.26 -5.90
N CYS A 52 8.37 5.42 -6.90
CA CYS A 52 8.59 5.74 -8.31
C CYS A 52 7.42 5.26 -9.17
N CYS A 53 7.28 5.85 -10.35
CA CYS A 53 6.31 5.41 -11.33
C CYS A 53 6.91 4.29 -12.20
N VAL A 54 6.27 3.13 -12.27
CA VAL A 54 6.74 1.96 -13.03
C VAL A 54 5.70 1.52 -14.05
N SER A 55 6.17 1.17 -15.24
CA SER A 55 5.33 0.66 -16.31
C SER A 55 5.01 -0.81 -16.10
N SER A 56 3.73 -1.16 -16.07
CA SER A 56 3.20 -2.53 -15.99
C SER A 56 2.26 -2.81 -17.17
N SER A 57 1.87 -4.08 -17.35
CA SER A 57 0.94 -4.49 -18.42
C SER A 57 -0.44 -3.84 -18.29
N ASP A 58 -0.85 -3.52 -17.07
CA ASP A 58 -2.14 -2.89 -16.73
C ASP A 58 -2.06 -1.35 -16.67
N GLY A 59 -0.96 -0.77 -17.12
CA GLY A 59 -0.67 0.66 -17.02
C GLY A 59 0.44 1.00 -16.03
N ASN A 60 0.76 2.28 -15.97
CA ASN A 60 1.83 2.79 -15.10
C ASN A 60 1.31 2.97 -13.67
N ARG A 61 2.07 2.52 -12.68
CA ARG A 61 1.67 2.55 -11.27
C ARG A 61 2.81 3.01 -10.37
N CYS A 62 2.47 3.72 -9.30
CA CYS A 62 3.43 4.03 -8.25
C CYS A 62 3.81 2.75 -7.49
N LYS A 63 5.10 2.58 -7.22
CA LYS A 63 5.65 1.50 -6.39
C LYS A 63 6.72 2.05 -5.45
N PRO A 64 6.95 1.39 -4.31
CA PRO A 64 8.03 1.78 -3.40
C PRO A 64 9.40 1.64 -4.08
N LEU A 65 10.33 2.51 -3.67
CA LEU A 65 11.74 2.37 -4.01
C LEU A 65 12.28 1.02 -3.54
N ALA A 66 13.22 0.47 -4.30
CA ALA A 66 13.82 -0.82 -4.02
C ALA A 66 14.70 -0.75 -2.76
N GLN A 67 14.46 -1.67 -1.83
CA GLN A 67 15.23 -1.84 -0.61
C GLN A 67 16.50 -2.66 -0.87
N ILE A 68 17.42 -2.68 0.09
CA ILE A 68 18.64 -3.51 0.01
C ILE A 68 18.30 -4.98 -0.32
N GLY A 69 19.04 -5.57 -1.26
CA GLY A 69 18.82 -6.94 -1.72
C GLY A 69 17.68 -7.11 -2.74
N GLN A 70 16.91 -6.07 -3.04
CA GLN A 70 15.86 -6.13 -4.07
C GLN A 70 16.38 -5.76 -5.45
N ARG A 71 15.68 -6.21 -6.50
CA ARG A 71 15.94 -5.77 -7.88
C ARG A 71 15.71 -4.28 -8.02
N CYS A 72 16.53 -3.65 -8.85
CA CYS A 72 16.49 -2.22 -9.05
C CYS A 72 16.74 -1.85 -10.51
N SER A 73 16.20 -0.70 -10.88
CA SER A 73 16.61 0.03 -12.08
C SER A 73 17.60 1.13 -11.72
N GLU A 74 18.47 1.50 -12.65
CA GLU A 74 19.30 2.70 -12.49
C GLU A 74 18.41 3.95 -12.49
N GLU A 75 18.78 4.96 -11.68
CA GLU A 75 18.14 6.27 -11.73
C GLU A 75 18.32 6.87 -13.13
N GLY A 76 17.21 7.03 -13.86
CA GLY A 76 17.21 7.74 -15.12
C GLY A 76 17.29 9.26 -14.90
N ALA A 77 17.87 9.98 -15.86
CA ALA A 77 17.83 11.44 -15.87
C ALA A 77 16.36 11.90 -15.98
N GLY A 78 15.77 12.33 -14.87
CA GLY A 78 14.47 13.04 -14.88
C GLY A 78 13.28 12.32 -14.24
N GLY A 79 13.46 11.29 -13.42
CA GLY A 79 12.37 10.75 -12.59
C GLY A 79 11.15 10.27 -13.41
N GLY A 80 11.39 9.78 -14.62
CA GLY A 80 10.36 9.30 -15.54
C GLY A 80 9.70 8.00 -15.07
N VAL A 81 9.06 7.31 -16.00
CA VAL A 81 8.48 5.98 -15.77
C VAL A 81 9.56 4.91 -15.94
N TYR A 82 9.78 4.13 -14.90
CA TYR A 82 10.74 3.04 -14.87
C TYR A 82 10.16 1.79 -15.54
N LYS A 83 11.03 0.97 -16.13
CA LYS A 83 10.64 -0.33 -16.72
C LYS A 83 10.97 -1.43 -15.72
N GLY A 84 9.96 -2.02 -15.10
CA GLY A 84 10.10 -3.15 -14.18
C GLY A 84 10.21 -2.74 -12.71
N ASP A 85 11.38 -2.24 -12.29
CA ASP A 85 11.71 -2.00 -10.88
C ASP A 85 12.03 -0.52 -10.62
N CYS A 86 11.78 -0.05 -9.39
CA CYS A 86 12.18 1.28 -8.94
C CYS A 86 13.69 1.36 -8.64
N PRO A 87 14.28 2.56 -8.59
CA PRO A 87 15.65 2.72 -8.12
C PRO A 87 15.75 2.41 -6.63
N CYS A 88 16.99 2.23 -6.17
CA CYS A 88 17.26 1.95 -4.77
C CYS A 88 16.92 3.16 -3.89
N VAL A 89 16.36 2.90 -2.71
CA VAL A 89 16.27 3.91 -1.67
C VAL A 89 17.68 4.37 -1.27
N LYS A 90 17.88 5.68 -1.14
CA LYS A 90 19.16 6.21 -0.64
C LYS A 90 19.40 5.72 0.80
N PRO A 91 20.65 5.40 1.19
CA PRO A 91 21.90 5.60 0.47
C PRO A 91 22.34 4.41 -0.41
N HIS A 92 21.48 3.42 -0.67
CA HIS A 92 21.88 2.23 -1.42
C HIS A 92 22.15 2.54 -2.90
N THR A 93 22.98 1.68 -3.51
CA THR A 93 23.34 1.80 -4.93
C THR A 93 22.82 0.60 -5.71
N CYS A 94 22.44 0.80 -6.97
CA CYS A 94 21.97 -0.28 -7.84
C CYS A 94 23.17 -0.96 -8.50
N GLY A 95 23.55 -2.14 -8.00
CA GLY A 95 24.74 -2.88 -8.42
C GLY A 95 24.44 -4.02 -9.37
N ASP A 96 25.24 -4.17 -10.42
CA ASP A 96 25.15 -5.30 -11.34
C ASP A 96 25.67 -6.60 -10.70
N LYS A 97 24.93 -7.70 -10.85
CA LYS A 97 25.25 -9.03 -10.33
C LYS A 97 25.51 -10.05 -11.44
N GLY A 98 25.63 -9.61 -12.69
CA GLY A 98 25.71 -10.46 -13.87
C GLY A 98 24.33 -10.78 -14.46
N GLU A 99 24.34 -11.26 -15.71
CA GLU A 99 23.14 -11.71 -16.44
C GLU A 99 22.03 -10.64 -16.57
N GLY A 100 22.41 -9.35 -16.53
CA GLY A 100 21.45 -8.23 -16.56
C GLY A 100 20.64 -8.08 -15.29
N ILE A 101 20.98 -8.78 -14.21
CA ILE A 101 20.34 -8.65 -12.90
C ILE A 101 21.06 -7.55 -12.12
N LYS A 102 20.31 -6.52 -11.75
CA LYS A 102 20.79 -5.45 -10.86
C LYS A 102 20.05 -5.51 -9.53
N ILE A 103 20.79 -5.35 -8.44
CA ILE A 103 20.29 -5.48 -7.06
C ILE A 103 20.79 -4.30 -6.22
N CYS A 104 19.95 -3.80 -5.31
CA CYS A 104 20.36 -2.79 -4.35
C CYS A 104 21.41 -3.33 -3.37
N GLU A 105 22.56 -2.67 -3.32
CA GLU A 105 23.68 -3.00 -2.46
C GLU A 105 24.08 -1.81 -1.58
N ALA A 106 24.99 -2.06 -0.63
CA ALA A 106 25.58 -1.00 0.19
C ALA A 106 26.15 0.13 -0.69
N PRO A 107 26.18 1.38 -0.19
CA PRO A 107 26.79 2.49 -0.90
C PRO A 107 28.24 2.17 -1.29
N LYS A 108 28.62 2.52 -2.53
CA LYS A 108 30.02 2.53 -2.95
C LYS A 108 30.66 3.79 -2.40
N GLY A 109 31.58 3.62 -1.45
CA GLY A 109 32.34 4.69 -0.82
C GLY A 109 33.38 5.31 -1.75
#